data_AF-A0A544ZLQ3-F1
#
_entry.id   AF-A0A544ZLQ3-F1
#
_cell.length_a   1.000
_cell.length_b   1.000
_cell.length_c   1.000
_cell.angle_alpha   90.00
_cell.angle_beta   90.00
_cell.angle_gamma   90.00
#
_symmetry.space_group_name_H-M   'P 1'
#
loop_
_entity.id
_entity.type
_entity.pdbx_description
1 polymer ?
#
loop_
_entity_poly.entity_id
_entity_poly.type
_entity_poly.pdbx_seq_one_letter_code
_entity_poly.pdbx_strand_id
1 'polypeptide(L)'
;MSDPARAMSKEDAYAELLDLQSSDVIRLEGEGSPDGVSLDGWDGEQPQDGNVAGVVVRYLASGTVTFGQPSHPAAPDRLDPRNALALVRLCQWLKDTYNVVELYHLGISGGGVDNQGRPRTDCHGQGRAVDFVGVKAIAEDGEEWTLTVSDDWGTVSTAATPGGNWPPGTGSDTSYRLDDEDADPFTRDFWRAVYEFVASEWQDRTDGPDGLDTPTSIGERSFIMHPDHPATAPGTPHGREAHKNHIHMQIGVTGTAA
;
A
#
# COMPACT_ATOMS: atom_id res chain seq x y z
N MET A 1 -3.57 -22.60 -4.30
CA MET A 1 -3.41 -21.16 -4.02
C MET A 1 -3.57 -20.46 -5.35
N SER A 2 -4.35 -19.39 -5.41
CA SER A 2 -4.41 -18.53 -6.60
C SER A 2 -3.04 -17.90 -6.82
N ASP A 3 -2.75 -17.50 -8.05
CA ASP A 3 -1.53 -16.75 -8.35
C ASP A 3 -1.59 -15.36 -7.68
N PRO A 4 -0.43 -14.79 -7.32
CA PRO A 4 -0.38 -13.43 -6.79
C PRO A 4 -0.82 -12.42 -7.84
N ALA A 5 -1.46 -11.32 -7.44
CA ALA A 5 -2.03 -10.34 -8.37
C ALA A 5 -1.00 -9.79 -9.38
N ARG A 6 0.25 -9.58 -8.95
CA ARG A 6 1.38 -9.19 -9.82
C ARG A 6 1.68 -10.17 -10.95
N ALA A 7 1.32 -11.45 -10.82
CA ALA A 7 1.55 -12.48 -11.83
C ALA A 7 0.33 -12.72 -12.74
N MET A 8 -0.83 -12.14 -12.41
CA MET A 8 -2.09 -12.38 -13.10
C MET A 8 -2.29 -11.50 -14.33
N SER A 9 -3.10 -11.98 -15.27
CA SER A 9 -3.73 -11.12 -16.27
C SER A 9 -4.81 -10.24 -15.62
N LYS A 10 -5.25 -9.19 -16.33
CA LYS A 10 -6.36 -8.35 -15.86
C LYS A 10 -7.67 -9.13 -15.84
N GLU A 11 -7.87 -10.01 -16.82
CA GLU A 11 -9.04 -10.88 -16.95
C GLU A 11 -9.15 -11.86 -15.78
N ASP A 12 -8.05 -12.52 -15.42
CA ASP A 12 -8.03 -13.49 -14.31
C ASP A 12 -8.26 -12.78 -12.98
N ALA A 13 -7.63 -11.62 -12.76
CA ALA A 13 -7.84 -10.84 -11.55
C ALA A 13 -9.28 -10.31 -11.45
N TYR A 14 -9.87 -9.89 -12.57
CA TYR A 14 -11.28 -9.49 -12.62
C TYR A 14 -12.22 -10.66 -12.33
N ALA A 15 -11.93 -11.86 -12.84
CA ALA A 15 -12.71 -13.07 -12.52
C ALA A 15 -12.68 -13.38 -11.02
N GLU A 16 -11.52 -13.27 -10.37
CA GLU A 16 -11.42 -13.46 -8.91
C GLU A 16 -12.21 -12.41 -8.11
N LEU A 17 -12.21 -11.15 -8.57
CA LEU A 17 -13.05 -10.11 -7.96
C LEU A 17 -14.54 -10.43 -8.07
N LEU A 18 -14.97 -11.00 -9.20
CA LEU A 18 -16.36 -11.46 -9.38
C LEU A 18 -16.69 -12.63 -8.44
N ASP A 19 -15.76 -13.56 -8.24
CA ASP A 19 -15.94 -14.67 -7.29
C ASP A 19 -16.05 -14.16 -5.85
N LEU A 20 -15.20 -13.20 -5.44
CA LEU A 20 -15.26 -12.53 -4.14
C LEU A 20 -16.59 -11.77 -3.96
N GLN A 21 -17.06 -11.07 -4.99
CA GLN A 21 -18.36 -10.41 -4.97
C GLN A 21 -19.51 -11.43 -4.84
N SER A 22 -19.44 -12.55 -5.55
CA SER A 22 -20.47 -13.61 -5.48
C SER A 22 -20.52 -14.31 -4.12
N SER A 23 -19.42 -14.24 -3.37
CA SER A 23 -19.29 -14.75 -2.01
C SER A 23 -19.58 -13.69 -0.93
N ASP A 24 -20.16 -12.55 -1.33
CA ASP A 24 -20.48 -11.41 -0.48
C ASP A 24 -19.27 -10.81 0.26
N VAL A 25 -18.03 -11.01 -0.20
CA VAL A 25 -16.84 -10.44 0.45
C VAL A 25 -16.67 -8.95 0.11
N ILE A 26 -17.00 -8.57 -1.11
CA ILE A 26 -16.92 -7.21 -1.63
C ILE A 26 -18.14 -6.90 -2.50
N ARG A 27 -18.28 -5.63 -2.89
CA ARG A 27 -19.13 -5.22 -4.01
C ARG A 27 -18.39 -4.25 -4.91
N LEU A 28 -18.65 -4.38 -6.21
CA LEU A 28 -18.20 -3.45 -7.22
C LEU A 28 -19.28 -2.38 -7.43
N GLU A 29 -18.85 -1.14 -7.56
CA GLU A 29 -19.73 -0.03 -7.95
C GLU A 29 -19.96 -0.10 -9.46
N GLY A 30 -21.21 -0.31 -9.88
CA GLY A 30 -21.60 -0.36 -11.29
C GLY A 30 -21.08 -1.59 -12.04
N GLU A 31 -20.99 -1.48 -13.37
CA GLU A 31 -20.42 -2.53 -14.22
C GLU A 31 -18.89 -2.39 -14.25
N GLY A 32 -18.18 -3.38 -13.68
CA GLY A 32 -16.72 -3.51 -13.81
C GLY A 32 -16.30 -4.20 -15.12
N SER A 33 -15.01 -4.18 -15.42
CA SER A 33 -14.42 -4.92 -16.54
C SER A 33 -12.93 -5.22 -16.28
N PRO A 34 -12.27 -6.04 -17.12
CA PRO A 34 -10.82 -6.19 -17.08
C PRO A 34 -10.05 -4.87 -17.24
N ASP A 35 -10.65 -3.83 -17.83
CA ASP A 35 -9.99 -2.52 -17.99
C ASP A 35 -10.09 -1.64 -16.75
N GLY A 36 -11.00 -1.95 -15.82
CA GLY A 36 -11.14 -1.19 -14.59
C GLY A 36 -12.34 -1.60 -13.74
N VAL A 37 -12.18 -1.44 -12.42
CA VAL A 37 -13.21 -1.71 -11.41
C VAL A 37 -13.25 -0.59 -10.36
N SER A 38 -14.39 -0.41 -9.71
CA SER A 38 -14.54 0.45 -8.54
C SER A 38 -15.14 -0.35 -7.39
N LEU A 39 -14.68 -0.16 -6.17
CA LEU A 39 -15.23 -0.79 -4.97
C LEU A 39 -16.37 0.07 -4.41
N ASP A 40 -17.43 -0.55 -3.87
CA ASP A 40 -18.66 0.14 -3.44
C ASP A 40 -18.75 0.37 -1.91
N GLY A 41 -17.79 -0.14 -1.13
CA GLY A 41 -17.86 -0.05 0.34
C GLY A 41 -18.84 -1.08 0.93
N TRP A 42 -18.56 -2.38 0.77
CA TRP A 42 -19.40 -3.46 1.30
C TRP A 42 -18.68 -4.19 2.43
N ASP A 43 -19.34 -4.37 3.58
CA ASP A 43 -18.73 -4.99 4.76
C ASP A 43 -18.93 -6.51 4.90
N GLY A 44 -19.71 -7.12 4.01
CA GLY A 44 -20.13 -8.51 4.09
C GLY A 44 -21.63 -8.69 4.32
N GLU A 45 -22.28 -7.69 4.91
CA GLU A 45 -23.68 -7.76 5.36
C GLU A 45 -24.49 -6.54 4.92
N GLN A 46 -23.87 -5.36 4.87
CA GLN A 46 -24.48 -4.08 4.55
C GLN A 46 -23.48 -3.11 3.89
N PRO A 47 -23.99 -2.06 3.21
CA PRO A 47 -23.12 -0.98 2.73
C PRO A 47 -22.48 -0.24 3.91
N GLN A 48 -21.18 -0.03 3.82
CA GLN A 48 -20.37 0.77 4.72
C GLN A 48 -19.29 1.49 3.90
N ASP A 49 -19.39 2.82 3.78
CA ASP A 49 -18.45 3.65 3.02
C ASP A 49 -17.00 3.27 3.33
N GLY A 50 -16.19 3.12 2.28
CA GLY A 50 -14.77 2.80 2.39
C GLY A 50 -14.45 1.36 2.78
N ASN A 51 -15.43 0.50 3.07
CA ASN A 51 -15.14 -0.88 3.42
C ASN A 51 -14.59 -1.67 2.22
N VAL A 52 -13.41 -2.25 2.42
CA VAL A 52 -12.77 -3.19 1.51
C VAL A 52 -12.52 -4.46 2.31
N ALA A 53 -13.38 -5.47 2.12
CA ALA A 53 -13.28 -6.79 2.74
C ALA A 53 -13.09 -6.77 4.27
N GLY A 54 -13.85 -5.91 4.95
CA GLY A 54 -13.87 -5.78 6.40
C GLY A 54 -12.92 -4.72 6.98
N VAL A 55 -12.16 -4.01 6.14
CA VAL A 55 -11.28 -2.90 6.56
C VAL A 55 -11.76 -1.60 5.93
N VAL A 56 -11.92 -0.55 6.74
CA VAL A 56 -12.36 0.77 6.26
C VAL A 56 -11.18 1.60 5.75
N VAL A 57 -11.19 1.95 4.48
CA VAL A 57 -10.13 2.73 3.83
C VAL A 57 -10.38 4.24 4.00
N ARG A 58 -9.33 4.97 4.40
CA ARG A 58 -9.36 6.42 4.60
C ARG A 58 -8.11 7.11 4.06
N TYR A 59 -8.28 8.32 3.56
CA TYR A 59 -7.17 9.18 3.15
C TYR A 59 -6.56 9.88 4.38
N LEU A 60 -5.23 9.86 4.50
CA LEU A 60 -4.49 10.56 5.57
C LEU A 60 -3.41 11.45 4.95
N ALA A 61 -3.80 12.66 4.54
CA ALA A 61 -2.95 13.61 3.80
C ALA A 61 -1.62 13.95 4.47
N SER A 62 -1.57 13.93 5.80
CA SER A 62 -0.37 14.23 6.58
C SER A 62 0.63 13.06 6.60
N GLY A 63 0.15 11.83 6.37
CA GLY A 63 0.92 10.61 6.59
C GLY A 63 1.11 10.23 8.06
N THR A 64 0.51 10.97 8.99
CA THR A 64 0.71 10.86 10.45
C THR A 64 -0.57 11.15 11.21
N VAL A 65 -0.80 10.39 12.27
CA VAL A 65 -1.94 10.58 13.20
C VAL A 65 -1.58 11.46 14.40
N THR A 66 -0.30 11.75 14.60
CA THR A 66 0.17 12.60 15.72
C THR A 66 -0.43 14.02 15.65
N PHE A 67 -0.58 14.57 14.44
CA PHE A 67 -1.22 15.86 14.21
C PHE A 67 -2.19 15.89 13.03
N GLY A 68 -2.26 14.80 12.25
CA GLY A 68 -3.24 14.63 11.20
C GLY A 68 -4.49 13.92 11.67
N GLN A 69 -5.53 13.96 10.84
CA GLN A 69 -6.76 13.21 11.06
C GLN A 69 -7.12 12.51 9.74
N PRO A 70 -7.47 11.21 9.78
CA PRO A 70 -7.99 10.51 8.60
C PRO A 70 -9.27 11.18 8.08
N SER A 71 -9.48 11.09 6.77
CA SER A 71 -10.70 11.57 6.12
C SER A 71 -11.93 10.77 6.53
N HIS A 72 -13.09 11.20 6.05
CA HIS A 72 -14.25 10.31 5.96
C HIS A 72 -13.88 9.08 5.10
N PRO A 73 -14.50 7.91 5.36
CA PRO A 73 -14.25 6.73 4.55
C PRO A 73 -14.63 6.97 3.10
N ALA A 74 -13.87 6.36 2.19
CA ALA A 74 -14.18 6.38 0.77
C ALA A 74 -13.67 5.10 0.12
N ALA A 75 -14.54 4.43 -0.64
CA ALA A 75 -14.16 3.22 -1.32
C ALA A 75 -13.25 3.58 -2.51
N PRO A 76 -12.12 2.87 -2.71
CA PRO A 76 -11.25 3.08 -3.85
C PRO A 76 -11.96 2.81 -5.19
N ASP A 77 -11.76 3.68 -6.17
CA ASP A 77 -12.44 3.65 -7.46
C ASP A 77 -11.46 3.68 -8.64
N ARG A 78 -11.94 3.23 -9.81
CA ARG A 78 -11.19 3.25 -11.09
C ARG A 78 -9.84 2.53 -11.02
N LEU A 79 -9.83 1.37 -10.38
CA LEU A 79 -8.64 0.55 -10.16
C LEU A 79 -8.38 -0.41 -11.31
N ASP A 80 -7.10 -0.69 -11.56
CA ASP A 80 -6.70 -1.90 -12.28
C ASP A 80 -7.19 -3.12 -11.48
N PRO A 81 -7.83 -4.13 -12.11
CA PRO A 81 -8.36 -5.28 -11.39
C PRO A 81 -7.33 -6.03 -10.55
N ARG A 82 -6.06 -6.07 -10.98
CA ARG A 82 -4.98 -6.71 -10.20
C ARG A 82 -4.67 -5.90 -8.95
N ASN A 83 -4.63 -4.58 -9.06
CA ASN A 83 -4.40 -3.69 -7.92
C ASN A 83 -5.57 -3.77 -6.92
N ALA A 84 -6.81 -3.81 -7.43
CA ALA A 84 -8.00 -4.00 -6.60
C ALA A 84 -7.99 -5.36 -5.86
N LEU A 85 -7.65 -6.44 -6.57
CA LEU A 85 -7.54 -7.77 -5.96
C LEU A 85 -6.46 -7.83 -4.89
N ALA A 86 -5.27 -7.29 -5.17
CA ALA A 86 -4.17 -7.21 -4.20
C ALA A 86 -4.59 -6.42 -2.95
N LEU A 87 -5.29 -5.29 -3.13
CA LEU A 87 -5.81 -4.49 -2.02
C LEU A 87 -6.83 -5.26 -1.18
N VAL A 88 -7.77 -5.96 -1.81
CA VAL A 88 -8.75 -6.80 -1.11
C VAL A 88 -8.04 -7.86 -0.27
N ARG A 89 -7.06 -8.56 -0.85
CA ARG A 89 -6.28 -9.58 -0.14
C ARG A 89 -5.47 -8.97 1.02
N LEU A 90 -4.88 -7.78 0.83
CA LEU A 90 -4.19 -7.05 1.89
C LEU A 90 -5.12 -6.72 3.06
N CYS A 91 -6.32 -6.19 2.78
CA CYS A 91 -7.32 -5.88 3.80
C CYS A 91 -7.76 -7.13 4.57
N GLN A 92 -8.03 -8.24 3.88
CA GLN A 92 -8.35 -9.51 4.54
C GLN A 92 -7.20 -9.98 5.43
N TRP A 93 -5.97 -9.99 4.91
CA TRP A 93 -4.80 -10.42 5.69
C TRP A 93 -4.55 -9.54 6.92
N LEU A 94 -4.65 -8.22 6.79
CA LEU A 94 -4.50 -7.27 7.89
C LEU A 94 -5.58 -7.48 8.97
N LYS A 95 -6.83 -7.67 8.55
CA LYS A 95 -7.94 -7.97 9.45
C LYS A 95 -7.72 -9.29 10.18
N ASP A 96 -7.44 -10.36 9.44
CA ASP A 96 -7.36 -11.71 10.01
C ASP A 96 -6.12 -11.90 10.89
N THR A 97 -5.02 -11.20 10.59
CA THR A 97 -3.74 -11.36 11.30
C THR A 97 -3.59 -10.39 12.48
N TYR A 98 -4.07 -9.15 12.32
CA TYR A 98 -3.81 -8.06 13.28
C TYR A 98 -5.08 -7.38 13.80
N ASN A 99 -6.26 -7.87 13.43
CA ASN A 99 -7.55 -7.24 13.75
C ASN A 99 -7.59 -5.75 13.34
N VAL A 100 -6.99 -5.46 12.18
CA VAL A 100 -7.05 -4.13 11.57
C VAL A 100 -8.47 -3.82 11.14
N VAL A 101 -8.91 -2.62 11.48
CA VAL A 101 -10.25 -2.10 11.18
C VAL A 101 -10.20 -0.90 10.23
N GLU A 102 -9.08 -0.19 10.15
CA GLU A 102 -8.88 0.88 9.17
C GLU A 102 -7.51 0.79 8.48
N LEU A 103 -7.48 1.16 7.20
CA LEU A 103 -6.27 1.33 6.39
C LEU A 103 -6.18 2.79 5.94
N TYR A 104 -4.99 3.39 6.07
CA TYR A 104 -4.71 4.76 5.69
C TYR A 104 -3.89 4.84 4.41
N HIS A 105 -4.21 5.80 3.53
CA HIS A 105 -3.48 6.00 2.26
C HIS A 105 -3.23 7.48 1.92
N LEU A 106 -2.26 7.74 1.04
CA LEU A 106 -2.02 9.04 0.38
C LEU A 106 -2.47 9.09 -1.09
N GLY A 107 -2.83 7.94 -1.65
CA GLY A 107 -3.28 7.79 -3.04
C GLY A 107 -3.60 6.33 -3.28
N ILE A 108 -4.73 6.05 -3.93
CA ILE A 108 -5.18 4.65 -4.13
C ILE A 108 -6.11 4.53 -5.34
N SER A 109 -6.99 5.51 -5.53
CA SER A 109 -7.92 5.58 -6.66
C SER A 109 -7.25 6.00 -7.97
N GLY A 110 -7.84 5.53 -9.07
CA GLY A 110 -7.51 5.95 -10.43
C GLY A 110 -8.06 7.32 -10.83
N GLY A 111 -7.61 7.81 -11.98
CA GLY A 111 -8.03 9.06 -12.59
C GLY A 111 -7.46 10.31 -11.90
N GLY A 112 -8.30 11.34 -11.79
CA GLY A 112 -7.90 12.66 -11.31
C GLY A 112 -7.11 13.48 -12.33
N VAL A 113 -6.64 14.64 -11.89
CA VAL A 113 -5.85 15.57 -12.70
C VAL A 113 -4.58 15.99 -11.96
N ASP A 114 -3.54 16.31 -12.72
CA ASP A 114 -2.32 16.90 -12.17
C ASP A 114 -2.53 18.37 -11.73
N ASN A 115 -1.48 18.99 -11.20
CA ASN A 115 -1.50 20.39 -10.75
C ASN A 115 -1.79 21.42 -11.87
N GLN A 116 -1.87 20.98 -13.12
CA GLN A 116 -2.19 21.79 -14.30
C GLN A 116 -3.59 21.44 -14.86
N GLY A 117 -4.36 20.60 -14.17
CA GLY A 117 -5.69 20.18 -14.58
C GLY A 117 -5.69 19.15 -15.71
N ARG A 118 -4.56 18.53 -16.04
CA ARG A 118 -4.46 17.51 -17.08
C ARG A 118 -4.73 16.13 -16.48
N PRO A 119 -5.43 15.22 -17.19
CA PRO A 119 -5.65 13.87 -16.69
C PRO A 119 -4.36 13.19 -16.25
N ARG A 120 -4.36 12.61 -15.05
CA ARG A 120 -3.23 11.80 -14.59
C ARG A 120 -3.13 10.54 -15.42
N THR A 121 -1.92 10.27 -15.90
CA THR A 121 -1.59 9.09 -16.73
C THR A 121 -0.45 8.28 -16.13
N ASP A 122 -0.03 8.62 -14.91
CA ASP A 122 0.92 7.85 -14.10
C ASP A 122 0.22 6.67 -13.40
N CYS A 123 0.98 5.83 -12.69
CA CYS A 123 0.48 4.59 -12.10
C CYS A 123 -0.74 4.80 -11.20
N HIS A 124 -0.73 5.86 -10.38
CA HIS A 124 -1.90 6.31 -9.61
C HIS A 124 -3.07 6.70 -10.50
N GLY A 125 -2.88 7.56 -11.51
CA GLY A 125 -3.95 7.94 -12.44
C GLY A 125 -4.53 6.76 -13.23
N GLN A 126 -3.79 5.66 -13.35
CA GLN A 126 -4.23 4.42 -13.98
C GLN A 126 -4.84 3.42 -12.98
N GLY A 127 -4.97 3.78 -11.70
CA GLY A 127 -5.50 2.88 -10.66
C GLY A 127 -4.60 1.68 -10.36
N ARG A 128 -3.29 1.79 -10.66
CA ARG A 128 -2.30 0.72 -10.50
C ARG A 128 -1.43 0.86 -9.26
N ALA A 129 -1.59 1.92 -8.46
CA ALA A 129 -0.71 2.21 -7.34
C ALA A 129 -1.47 2.50 -6.05
N VAL A 130 -0.81 2.22 -4.93
CA VAL A 130 -1.27 2.53 -3.58
C VAL A 130 -0.10 3.16 -2.83
N ASP A 131 -0.35 4.32 -2.22
CA ASP A 131 0.54 4.91 -1.23
C ASP A 131 -0.01 4.57 0.16
N PHE A 132 0.40 3.43 0.72
CA PHE A 132 -0.04 2.94 2.02
C PHE A 132 0.63 3.70 3.15
N VAL A 133 -0.16 4.28 4.04
CA VAL A 133 0.31 5.13 5.14
C VAL A 133 0.36 4.37 6.46
N GLY A 134 -0.58 3.49 6.72
CA GLY A 134 -0.71 2.90 8.05
C GLY A 134 -2.05 2.24 8.28
N VAL A 135 -2.27 1.83 9.53
CA VAL A 135 -3.46 1.12 9.97
C VAL A 135 -3.91 1.57 11.34
N LYS A 136 -5.20 1.37 11.61
CA LYS A 136 -5.75 1.29 12.96
C LYS A 136 -6.34 -0.10 13.19
N ALA A 137 -6.12 -0.63 14.38
CA ALA A 137 -6.54 -1.96 14.78
C ALA A 137 -7.06 -1.97 16.22
N ILE A 138 -7.72 -3.06 16.60
CA ILE A 138 -8.28 -3.27 17.93
C ILE A 138 -7.64 -4.53 18.52
N ALA A 139 -6.98 -4.43 19.67
CA ALA A 139 -6.42 -5.57 20.37
C ALA A 139 -7.52 -6.47 20.98
N GLU A 140 -7.17 -7.69 21.42
CA GLU A 140 -8.13 -8.64 21.99
C GLU A 140 -8.84 -8.11 23.25
N ASP A 141 -8.19 -7.23 24.00
CA ASP A 141 -8.75 -6.56 25.17
C ASP A 141 -9.61 -5.33 24.84
N GLY A 142 -9.75 -5.01 23.55
CA GLY A 142 -10.51 -3.87 23.04
C GLY A 142 -9.71 -2.56 22.96
N GLU A 143 -8.43 -2.54 23.31
CA GLU A 143 -7.58 -1.36 23.16
C GLU A 143 -7.31 -1.06 21.68
N GLU A 144 -7.45 0.21 21.29
CA GLU A 144 -7.12 0.65 19.93
C GLU A 144 -5.63 0.96 19.83
N TRP A 145 -4.99 0.49 18.76
CA TRP A 145 -3.64 0.91 18.40
C TRP A 145 -3.58 1.36 16.95
N THR A 146 -2.57 2.15 16.63
CA THR A 146 -2.36 2.72 15.30
C THR A 146 -0.87 2.72 15.01
N LEU A 147 -0.51 2.29 13.79
CA LEU A 147 0.84 2.41 13.28
C LEU A 147 0.79 3.14 11.93
N THR A 148 1.65 4.12 11.76
CA THR A 148 1.87 4.82 10.49
C THR A 148 3.32 4.74 10.07
N VAL A 149 3.55 4.68 8.77
CA VAL A 149 4.89 4.67 8.20
C VAL A 149 5.66 5.90 8.64
N SER A 150 5.03 7.08 8.72
CA SER A 150 5.70 8.29 9.22
C SER A 150 6.17 8.12 10.66
N ASP A 151 5.25 7.83 11.57
CA ASP A 151 5.49 7.95 13.01
C ASP A 151 6.31 6.76 13.55
N ASP A 152 6.09 5.57 12.97
CA ASP A 152 6.57 4.30 13.53
C ASP A 152 7.63 3.62 12.65
N TRP A 153 8.01 4.24 11.53
CA TRP A 153 9.13 3.77 10.71
C TRP A 153 10.00 4.91 10.20
N GLY A 154 9.50 5.71 9.26
CA GLY A 154 10.28 6.65 8.49
C GLY A 154 10.87 7.82 9.26
N THR A 155 10.32 8.18 10.43
CA THR A 155 10.89 9.21 11.32
C THR A 155 11.57 8.64 12.57
N VAL A 156 11.55 7.31 12.77
CA VAL A 156 12.15 6.66 13.93
C VAL A 156 13.65 6.87 13.93
N SER A 157 14.15 7.41 15.04
CA SER A 157 15.58 7.62 15.27
C SER A 157 16.22 6.34 15.78
N THR A 158 17.20 5.82 15.04
CA THR A 158 17.99 4.63 15.41
C THR A 158 19.48 4.97 15.34
N ALA A 159 20.37 4.02 15.67
CA ALA A 159 21.81 4.21 15.47
C ALA A 159 22.15 4.39 13.98
N ALA A 160 21.43 3.70 13.08
CA ALA A 160 21.59 3.83 11.63
C ALA A 160 20.97 5.11 11.06
N THR A 161 19.88 5.60 11.66
CA THR A 161 19.18 6.81 11.23
C THR A 161 19.01 7.85 12.36
N PRO A 162 20.09 8.48 12.86
CA PRO A 162 20.01 9.46 13.92
C PRO A 162 19.07 10.63 13.57
N GLY A 163 18.13 10.95 14.47
CA GLY A 163 17.11 11.96 14.23
C GLY A 163 16.11 11.59 13.12
N GLY A 164 15.98 10.29 12.82
CA GLY A 164 15.03 9.77 11.84
C GLY A 164 15.46 9.97 10.39
N ASN A 165 16.75 10.17 10.12
CA ASN A 165 17.28 10.36 8.78
C ASN A 165 18.52 9.51 8.55
N TRP A 166 18.63 8.94 7.35
CA TRP A 166 19.88 8.36 6.88
C TRP A 166 20.96 9.44 6.79
N PRO A 167 22.20 9.16 7.24
CA PRO A 167 23.31 10.09 7.12
C PRO A 167 23.52 10.57 5.67
N PRO A 168 23.98 11.82 5.47
CA PRO A 168 24.37 12.29 4.15
C PRO A 168 25.42 11.37 3.52
N GLY A 169 25.23 11.03 2.24
CA GLY A 169 26.15 10.17 1.50
C GLY A 169 25.84 8.67 1.56
N THR A 170 24.80 8.23 2.29
CA THR A 170 24.40 6.81 2.34
C THR A 170 24.02 6.26 0.96
N GLY A 171 23.41 7.05 0.05
CA GLY A 171 23.13 6.60 -1.32
C GLY A 171 22.28 5.32 -1.40
N SER A 172 22.85 4.23 -1.91
CA SER A 172 22.21 2.91 -1.96
C SER A 172 22.44 2.04 -0.72
N ASP A 173 23.32 2.45 0.19
CA ASP A 173 23.79 1.63 1.31
C ASP A 173 22.80 1.69 2.48
N THR A 174 21.58 1.22 2.24
CA THR A 174 20.51 1.16 3.24
C THR A 174 20.15 -0.25 3.64
N SER A 175 19.59 -0.35 4.84
CA SER A 175 19.05 -1.58 5.42
C SER A 175 17.72 -1.25 6.07
N TYR A 176 17.04 -2.25 6.60
CA TYR A 176 15.87 -1.98 7.41
C TYR A 176 16.27 -1.33 8.74
N ARG A 177 15.88 -0.07 8.95
CA ARG A 177 16.33 0.69 10.13
C ARG A 177 15.79 0.15 11.45
N LEU A 178 14.67 -0.57 11.42
CA LEU A 178 14.04 -1.12 12.61
C LEU A 178 14.66 -2.46 13.04
N ASP A 179 15.68 -2.97 12.33
CA ASP A 179 16.55 -4.04 12.84
C ASP A 179 17.52 -3.56 13.94
N ASP A 180 17.52 -2.27 14.23
CA ASP A 180 18.20 -1.70 15.39
C ASP A 180 17.68 -2.31 16.70
N GLU A 181 18.56 -2.57 17.66
CA GLU A 181 18.23 -3.23 18.92
C GLU A 181 17.29 -2.40 19.81
N ASP A 182 17.30 -1.08 19.65
CA ASP A 182 16.46 -0.15 20.40
C ASP A 182 15.07 0.07 19.77
N ALA A 183 14.81 -0.49 18.58
CA ALA A 183 13.51 -0.37 17.92
C ALA A 183 12.45 -1.25 18.61
N ASP A 184 11.20 -0.76 18.64
CA ASP A 184 10.08 -1.53 19.16
C ASP A 184 9.88 -2.83 18.35
N PRO A 185 9.99 -4.03 18.98
CA PRO A 185 9.95 -5.30 18.25
C PRO A 185 8.62 -5.54 17.51
N PHE A 186 7.50 -5.13 18.11
CA PHE A 186 6.19 -5.30 17.47
C PHE A 186 6.09 -4.46 16.19
N THR A 187 6.49 -3.20 16.26
CA THR A 187 6.53 -2.27 15.12
C THR A 187 7.45 -2.78 14.02
N ARG A 188 8.66 -3.25 14.37
CA ARG A 188 9.59 -3.88 13.42
C ARG A 188 8.95 -5.09 12.73
N ASP A 189 8.38 -6.01 13.50
CA ASP A 189 7.86 -7.26 12.94
C ASP A 189 6.59 -7.03 12.11
N PHE A 190 5.74 -6.07 12.52
CA PHE A 190 4.57 -5.64 11.75
C PHE A 190 4.96 -5.10 10.38
N TRP A 191 5.86 -4.11 10.33
CA TRP A 191 6.25 -3.48 9.06
C TRP A 191 6.99 -4.43 8.13
N ARG A 192 7.79 -5.35 8.69
CA ARG A 192 8.40 -6.44 7.93
C ARG A 192 7.34 -7.35 7.31
N ALA A 193 6.36 -7.79 8.09
CA ALA A 193 5.29 -8.65 7.59
C ALA A 193 4.43 -7.94 6.52
N VAL A 194 4.12 -6.65 6.71
CA VAL A 194 3.42 -5.83 5.69
C VAL A 194 4.22 -5.80 4.40
N TYR A 195 5.53 -5.53 4.48
CA TYR A 195 6.39 -5.51 3.30
C TYR A 195 6.45 -6.87 2.61
N GLU A 196 6.61 -7.97 3.35
CA GLU A 196 6.61 -9.32 2.80
C GLU A 196 5.30 -9.66 2.09
N PHE A 197 4.16 -9.25 2.65
CA PHE A 197 2.85 -9.41 2.00
C PHE A 197 2.78 -8.58 0.72
N VAL A 198 3.11 -7.29 0.80
CA VAL A 198 3.09 -6.37 -0.35
C VAL A 198 3.99 -6.89 -1.46
N ALA A 199 5.20 -7.34 -1.12
CA ALA A 199 6.16 -7.90 -2.05
C ALA A 199 5.75 -9.27 -2.60
N SER A 200 4.70 -9.90 -2.09
CA SER A 200 4.10 -11.09 -2.68
C SER A 200 2.99 -10.77 -3.68
N GLU A 201 2.27 -9.66 -3.52
CA GLU A 201 1.09 -9.30 -4.32
C GLU A 201 1.34 -8.19 -5.36
N TRP A 202 2.24 -7.23 -5.11
CA TRP A 202 2.57 -6.13 -6.01
C TRP A 202 3.90 -6.31 -6.75
N GLN A 203 4.07 -5.51 -7.81
CA GLN A 203 5.28 -5.53 -8.62
C GLN A 203 6.49 -5.10 -7.78
N ASP A 204 7.54 -5.90 -7.86
CA ASP A 204 8.73 -5.73 -7.04
C ASP A 204 9.98 -5.53 -7.89
N ARG A 205 10.25 -6.40 -8.86
CA ARG A 205 11.53 -6.39 -9.61
C ARG A 205 11.44 -6.04 -11.09
N THR A 206 10.33 -6.37 -11.73
CA THR A 206 10.23 -6.29 -13.19
C THR A 206 9.16 -5.31 -13.67
N ASP A 207 9.26 -4.93 -14.94
CA ASP A 207 8.35 -3.99 -15.59
C ASP A 207 7.01 -4.63 -16.01
N GLY A 208 6.97 -5.97 -16.09
CA GLY A 208 5.79 -6.77 -16.40
C GLY A 208 5.50 -7.78 -15.28
N PRO A 209 4.55 -8.71 -15.43
CA PRO A 209 4.20 -9.62 -14.34
C PRO A 209 5.42 -10.32 -13.75
N ASP A 210 5.65 -10.15 -12.45
CA ASP A 210 6.75 -10.83 -11.76
C ASP A 210 6.52 -12.36 -11.82
N GLY A 211 7.59 -13.11 -12.04
CA GLY A 211 7.57 -14.54 -11.82
C GLY A 211 7.37 -14.88 -10.33
N LEU A 212 7.28 -16.17 -10.02
CA LEU A 212 7.18 -16.66 -8.64
C LEU A 212 8.51 -16.60 -7.86
N ASP A 213 9.46 -15.78 -8.32
CA ASP A 213 10.78 -15.62 -7.70
C ASP A 213 10.66 -14.97 -6.32
N THR A 214 11.66 -15.20 -5.46
CA THR A 214 11.73 -14.61 -4.12
C THR A 214 11.72 -13.09 -4.21
N PRO A 215 10.82 -12.38 -3.50
CA PRO A 215 10.80 -10.91 -3.51
C PRO A 215 12.09 -10.27 -2.99
N THR A 216 12.28 -8.98 -3.24
CA THR A 216 13.32 -8.15 -2.63
C THR A 216 13.11 -8.04 -1.13
N SER A 217 14.14 -7.55 -0.44
CA SER A 217 14.10 -7.25 0.98
C SER A 217 14.09 -5.73 1.22
N ILE A 218 13.55 -5.32 2.37
CA ILE A 218 13.59 -3.92 2.80
C ILE A 218 15.03 -3.39 2.77
N GLY A 219 15.23 -2.29 2.06
CA GLY A 219 16.54 -1.64 1.88
C GLY A 219 17.17 -1.92 0.51
N GLU A 220 16.67 -2.93 -0.21
CA GLU A 220 17.03 -3.18 -1.61
C GLU A 220 16.29 -2.24 -2.57
N ARG A 221 16.75 -2.20 -3.82
CA ARG A 221 16.05 -1.47 -4.88
C ARG A 221 14.88 -2.29 -5.40
N SER A 222 13.69 -1.68 -5.41
CA SER A 222 12.42 -2.31 -5.79
C SER A 222 11.47 -1.27 -6.41
N PHE A 223 10.41 -1.73 -7.07
CA PHE A 223 9.23 -0.91 -7.37
C PHE A 223 8.38 -0.59 -6.13
N ILE A 224 8.61 -1.30 -5.03
CA ILE A 224 8.05 -1.02 -3.71
C ILE A 224 8.97 -0.03 -3.00
N MET A 225 8.51 1.22 -2.88
CA MET A 225 9.31 2.31 -2.31
C MET A 225 8.84 2.61 -0.89
N HIS A 226 9.77 2.78 0.03
CA HIS A 226 9.52 2.91 1.47
C HIS A 226 10.61 3.77 2.12
N PRO A 227 10.55 4.07 3.43
CA PRO A 227 11.50 5.01 4.06
C PRO A 227 12.98 4.59 4.01
N ASP A 228 13.23 3.30 3.78
CA ASP A 228 14.57 2.71 3.70
C ASP A 228 14.98 2.35 2.27
N HIS A 229 14.17 2.70 1.27
CA HIS A 229 14.53 2.51 -0.13
C HIS A 229 15.75 3.37 -0.47
N PRO A 230 16.68 2.92 -1.34
CA PRO A 230 17.79 3.74 -1.88
C PRO A 230 17.41 5.18 -2.21
N ALA A 231 18.31 6.12 -1.90
CA ALA A 231 18.13 7.53 -2.24
C ALA A 231 18.27 7.71 -3.75
N THR A 232 17.55 8.70 -4.27
CA THR A 232 17.67 9.11 -5.67
C THR A 232 18.83 10.09 -5.89
N ALA A 233 19.13 10.35 -7.16
CA ALA A 233 20.10 11.40 -7.49
C ALA A 233 19.62 12.76 -6.94
N PRO A 234 20.54 13.62 -6.46
CA PRO A 234 20.17 14.94 -5.96
C PRO A 234 19.34 15.75 -6.97
N GLY A 235 18.22 16.31 -6.52
CA GLY A 235 17.33 17.15 -7.33
C GLY A 235 16.13 16.41 -7.96
N THR A 236 16.04 15.08 -7.84
CA THR A 236 14.92 14.29 -8.36
C THR A 236 14.38 13.34 -7.28
N PRO A 237 13.69 13.84 -6.24
CA PRO A 237 13.29 13.02 -5.09
C PRO A 237 12.24 12.00 -5.51
N HIS A 238 12.67 10.76 -5.75
CA HIS A 238 11.80 9.62 -6.02
C HIS A 238 12.16 8.38 -5.17
N GLY A 239 13.22 8.43 -4.37
CA GLY A 239 13.61 7.36 -3.44
C GLY A 239 12.98 7.54 -2.06
N ARG A 240 13.67 7.12 -1.01
CA ARG A 240 13.23 7.34 0.39
C ARG A 240 12.88 8.79 0.73
N GLU A 241 13.43 9.77 0.01
CA GLU A 241 13.15 11.19 0.20
C GLU A 241 11.68 11.53 -0.04
N ALA A 242 11.02 10.80 -0.96
CA ALA A 242 9.60 10.94 -1.27
C ALA A 242 8.71 9.97 -0.49
N HIS A 243 9.27 8.87 0.03
CA HIS A 243 8.53 7.75 0.63
C HIS A 243 8.76 7.65 2.14
N LYS A 244 9.01 8.78 2.81
CA LYS A 244 9.27 8.80 4.26
C LYS A 244 8.03 8.51 5.10
N ASN A 245 6.84 8.76 4.56
CA ASN A 245 5.57 8.69 5.28
C ASN A 245 4.58 7.66 4.70
N HIS A 246 5.01 6.84 3.74
CA HIS A 246 4.19 5.79 3.14
C HIS A 246 5.05 4.71 2.46
N ILE A 247 4.42 3.57 2.17
CA ILE A 247 4.92 2.55 1.26
C ILE A 247 4.19 2.74 -0.08
N HIS A 248 4.94 3.04 -1.14
CA HIS A 248 4.41 3.01 -2.50
C HIS A 248 4.49 1.58 -3.02
N MET A 249 3.37 1.07 -3.52
CA MET A 249 3.28 -0.23 -4.18
C MET A 249 2.46 -0.10 -5.46
N GLN A 250 2.83 -0.83 -6.50
CA GLN A 250 2.19 -0.69 -7.81
C GLN A 250 2.21 -1.99 -8.62
N ILE A 251 1.31 -2.11 -9.59
CA ILE A 251 1.28 -3.20 -10.57
C ILE A 251 1.93 -2.71 -11.87
N GLY A 252 2.94 -3.41 -12.41
CA GLY A 252 3.68 -3.01 -13.62
C GLY A 252 4.61 -1.81 -13.42
N VAL A 253 5.06 -1.16 -14.51
CA VAL A 253 6.06 -0.06 -14.49
C VAL A 253 5.60 1.23 -13.82
N THR A 254 6.56 1.97 -13.24
CA THR A 254 6.34 3.36 -12.77
C THR A 254 6.09 4.28 -13.97
N GLY A 255 5.17 5.24 -13.81
CA GLY A 255 4.73 6.11 -14.89
C GLY A 255 3.60 5.51 -15.70
N THR A 256 3.64 5.64 -17.02
CA THR A 256 2.56 5.19 -17.92
C THR A 256 2.83 3.77 -18.41
N ALA A 257 1.91 2.84 -18.14
CA ALA A 257 1.88 1.52 -18.76
C ALA A 257 0.92 1.52 -19.97
N ALA A 258 1.20 0.64 -20.93
CA ALA A 258 0.37 0.41 -22.12
C ALA A 258 -0.77 -0.58 -21.84
#